data_AF-A0A410TUA5-F1
#
_entry.id   AF-A0A410TUA5-F1
#
_cell.length_a   1.000
_cell.length_b   1.000
_cell.length_c   1.000
_cell.angle_alpha   90.00
_cell.angle_beta   90.00
_cell.angle_gamma   90.00
#
_symmetry.space_group_name_H-M   'P 1'
#
loop_
_entity.id
_entity.type
_entity.pdbx_description
1 polymer ?
#
loop_
_entity_poly.entity_id
_entity_poly.type
_entity_poly.pdbx_seq_one_letter_code
_entity_poly.pdbx_strand_id
1 'polypeptide(L)'
;MLFDEVTDLIEAHSRDELESQLTELKEEQEELATEYDVSSLDEFREQLADEELSAAELRERRNVIATWEAINTELALVKHALQLYDDVIELSSPRTDSLSTLA
;
A
#
# COMPACT_ATOMS: atom_id res chain seq x y z
N MET A 1 12.34 -11.70 4.51
CA MET A 1 11.64 -12.00 3.23
C MET A 1 10.31 -11.25 3.28
N LEU A 2 9.66 -10.96 2.14
CA LEU A 2 8.38 -10.22 2.11
C LEU A 2 7.32 -10.80 3.06
N PHE A 3 7.32 -12.13 3.24
CA PHE A 3 6.40 -12.82 4.15
C PHE A 3 6.70 -12.56 5.64
N ASP A 4 7.98 -12.42 6.01
CA ASP A 4 8.37 -12.11 7.39
C ASP A 4 7.86 -10.70 7.75
N GLU A 5 7.99 -9.76 6.83
CA GLU A 5 7.59 -8.37 7.01
C GLU A 5 6.06 -8.20 7.13
N VAL A 6 5.28 -8.95 6.34
CA VAL A 6 3.82 -9.01 6.49
C VAL A 6 3.42 -9.64 7.83
N THR A 7 4.14 -10.67 8.28
CA THR A 7 3.86 -11.32 9.56
C THR A 7 4.18 -10.39 10.74
N ASP A 8 5.31 -9.69 10.69
CA ASP A 8 5.70 -8.69 11.69
C ASP A 8 4.65 -7.57 11.78
N LEU A 9 4.11 -7.10 10.64
CA LEU A 9 3.03 -6.11 10.59
C LEU A 9 1.75 -6.59 11.29
N ILE A 10 1.34 -7.84 11.04
CA ILE A 10 0.14 -8.44 11.65
C ILE A 10 0.34 -8.72 13.15
N GLU A 11 1.55 -9.04 13.58
CA GLU A 11 1.86 -9.25 15.00
C GLU A 11 1.97 -7.93 15.78
N ALA A 12 2.47 -6.87 15.13
CA ALA A 12 2.70 -5.57 15.75
C ALA A 12 1.49 -4.62 15.71
N HIS A 13 0.59 -4.78 14.75
CA HIS A 13 -0.53 -3.87 14.52
C HIS A 13 -1.86 -4.61 14.47
N SER A 14 -2.92 -3.94 14.93
CA SER A 14 -4.30 -4.38 14.76
C SER A 14 -4.83 -4.06 13.35
N ARG A 15 -5.91 -4.72 12.96
CA ARG A 15 -6.60 -4.46 11.68
C ARG A 15 -6.99 -2.99 11.53
N ASP A 16 -7.57 -2.38 12.56
CA ASP A 16 -7.94 -0.96 12.54
C ASP A 16 -6.72 -0.04 12.36
N GLU A 17 -5.57 -0.36 12.97
CA GLU A 17 -4.33 0.40 12.79
C GLU A 17 -3.79 0.29 11.36
N LEU A 18 -3.85 -0.91 10.76
CA LEU A 18 -3.47 -1.11 9.36
C LEU A 18 -4.43 -0.42 8.39
N GLU A 19 -5.74 -0.39 8.67
CA GLU A 19 -6.71 0.38 7.89
C GLU A 19 -6.45 1.90 7.98
N SER A 20 -6.05 2.39 9.15
CA SER A 20 -5.62 3.78 9.33
C SER A 20 -4.34 4.07 8.55
N GLN A 21 -3.31 3.23 8.65
CA GLN A 21 -2.07 3.36 7.87
C GLN A 21 -2.33 3.32 6.37
N LEU A 22 -3.23 2.45 5.91
CA LEU A 22 -3.63 2.38 4.50
C LEU A 22 -4.22 3.71 4.01
N THR A 23 -5.00 4.38 4.86
CA THR A 23 -5.59 5.70 4.55
C THR A 23 -4.51 6.77 4.50
N GLU A 24 -3.62 6.81 5.49
CA GLU A 24 -2.51 7.78 5.58
C GLU A 24 -1.57 7.68 4.37
N LEU A 25 -1.16 6.46 4.00
CA LEU A 25 -0.30 6.22 2.83
C LEU A 25 -0.96 6.63 1.51
N LYS A 26 -2.30 6.50 1.42
CA LYS A 26 -3.04 6.98 0.25
C LYS A 26 -3.12 8.50 0.21
N GLU A 27 -3.36 9.15 1.35
CA GLU A 27 -3.37 10.60 1.43
C GLU A 27 -2.00 11.18 1.05
N GLU A 28 -0.91 10.60 1.55
CA GLU A 28 0.46 11.03 1.18
C GLU A 28 0.72 10.83 -0.32
N GLN A 29 0.27 9.71 -0.89
CA GLN A 29 0.35 9.49 -2.34
C GLN A 29 -0.46 10.53 -3.14
N GLU A 30 -1.67 10.86 -2.71
CA GLU A 30 -2.55 11.84 -3.36
C GLU A 30 -2.00 13.27 -3.22
N GLU A 31 -1.34 13.59 -2.11
CA GLU A 31 -0.63 14.85 -1.89
C GLU A 31 0.52 14.99 -2.88
N LEU A 32 1.39 13.98 -2.99
CA LEU A 32 2.48 13.98 -3.96
C LEU A 32 1.97 14.03 -5.42
N ALA A 33 0.90 13.31 -5.72
CA ALA A 33 0.24 13.36 -7.03
C ALA A 33 -0.23 14.76 -7.38
N THR A 34 -0.86 15.45 -6.42
CA THR A 34 -1.36 16.81 -6.60
C THR A 34 -0.23 17.84 -6.66
N GLU A 35 0.83 17.68 -5.87
CA GLU A 35 1.99 18.57 -5.85
C GLU A 35 2.71 18.61 -7.21
N TYR A 36 2.86 17.46 -7.85
CA TYR A 36 3.57 17.33 -9.13
C TYR A 36 2.64 17.29 -10.36
N ASP A 37 1.33 17.44 -10.15
CA ASP A 37 0.28 17.36 -11.18
C ASP A 37 0.41 16.07 -12.02
N VAL A 38 0.51 14.93 -11.33
CA VAL A 38 0.68 13.60 -11.92
C VAL A 38 -0.35 12.63 -11.38
N SER A 39 -0.87 11.77 -12.24
CA SER A 39 -1.84 10.74 -11.80
C SER A 39 -1.16 9.42 -11.39
N SER A 40 0.13 9.25 -11.68
CA SER A 40 0.85 8.01 -11.41
C SER A 40 2.37 8.22 -11.31
N LEU A 41 3.04 7.26 -10.66
CA LEU A 41 4.51 7.23 -10.58
C LEU A 41 5.17 7.14 -11.97
N ASP A 42 4.57 6.42 -12.90
CA ASP A 42 5.10 6.30 -14.26
C ASP A 42 5.02 7.64 -15.01
N GLU A 43 3.89 8.34 -14.90
CA GLU A 43 3.75 9.70 -15.43
C GLU A 43 4.78 10.66 -14.81
N PHE A 44 5.02 10.55 -13.50
CA PHE A 44 6.03 11.38 -12.84
C PHE A 44 7.45 11.08 -13.31
N ARG A 45 7.76 9.81 -13.61
CA ARG A 45 9.04 9.42 -14.22
C ARG A 45 9.16 9.92 -15.65
N GLU A 46 8.07 9.98 -16.42
CA GLU A 46 8.08 10.58 -17.76
C GLU A 46 8.43 12.07 -17.69
N GLN A 47 7.93 12.80 -16.70
CA GLN A 47 8.30 14.20 -16.50
C GLN A 47 9.81 14.39 -16.22
N LEU A 48 10.54 13.38 -15.70
CA LEU A 48 12.00 13.49 -15.55
C LEU A 48 12.76 13.51 -16.87
N ALA A 49 12.14 13.00 -17.95
CA ALA A 49 12.74 13.00 -19.28
C ALA A 49 12.59 14.36 -19.99
N ASP A 50 11.90 15.32 -19.36
CA ASP A 50 11.74 16.67 -19.87
C ASP A 50 13.07 17.43 -19.86
N GLU A 51 13.37 18.10 -20.98
CA GLU A 51 14.62 18.81 -21.22
C GLU A 51 14.71 20.17 -20.51
N GLU A 52 13.61 20.65 -19.91
CA GLU A 52 13.55 21.93 -19.20
C GLU A 52 14.04 21.85 -17.74
N LEU A 53 14.26 20.65 -17.18
CA LEU A 53 14.63 20.48 -15.77
C LEU A 53 16.13 20.71 -15.50
N SER A 54 16.42 21.50 -14.48
CA SER A 54 17.78 21.65 -13.97
C SER A 54 18.25 20.41 -13.22
N ALA A 55 19.58 20.27 -13.06
CA ALA A 55 20.15 19.17 -12.28
C ALA A 55 19.74 19.17 -10.80
N ALA A 56 19.28 20.30 -10.25
CA ALA A 56 18.74 20.37 -8.89
C ALA A 56 17.32 19.80 -8.85
N GLU A 57 16.46 20.22 -9.77
CA GLU A 57 15.07 19.72 -9.89
C GLU A 57 15.04 18.23 -10.22
N LEU A 58 15.93 17.75 -11.09
CA LEU A 58 16.06 16.31 -11.37
C LEU A 58 16.44 15.49 -10.14
N ARG A 59 17.22 16.05 -9.20
CA ARG A 59 17.55 15.36 -7.95
C ARG A 59 16.38 15.37 -6.98
N GLU A 60 15.70 16.50 -6.86
CA GLU A 60 14.51 16.65 -6.02
C GLU A 60 13.42 15.69 -6.45
N ARG A 61 13.02 15.72 -7.72
CA ARG A 61 12.02 14.80 -8.29
C ARG A 61 12.42 13.34 -8.14
N ARG A 62 13.71 13.01 -8.27
CA ARG A 62 14.19 11.63 -8.03
C ARG A 62 14.03 11.20 -6.57
N ASN A 63 14.24 12.10 -5.62
CA ASN A 63 13.98 11.80 -4.21
C ASN A 63 12.49 11.55 -3.98
N VAL A 64 11.61 12.37 -4.57
CA VAL A 64 10.17 12.18 -4.45
C VAL A 64 9.72 10.88 -5.10
N ILE A 65 10.27 10.50 -6.25
CA ILE A 65 10.03 9.19 -6.88
C ILE A 65 10.42 8.05 -5.93
N ALA A 66 11.56 8.15 -5.26
CA ALA A 66 11.97 7.13 -4.28
C ALA A 66 11.01 7.08 -3.08
N THR A 67 10.52 8.22 -2.60
CA THR A 67 9.48 8.29 -1.56
C THR A 67 8.18 7.61 -2.02
N TRP A 68 7.72 7.92 -3.23
CA TRP A 68 6.52 7.30 -3.80
C TRP A 68 6.69 5.80 -3.98
N GLU A 69 7.86 5.32 -4.43
CA GLU A 69 8.17 3.89 -4.49
C GLU A 69 8.10 3.21 -3.12
N ALA A 70 8.59 3.86 -2.07
CA ALA A 70 8.48 3.37 -0.70
C ALA A 70 7.01 3.30 -0.26
N ILE A 71 6.24 4.36 -0.46
CA ILE A 71 4.80 4.39 -0.17
C ILE A 71 4.05 3.28 -0.91
N ASN A 72 4.34 3.06 -2.19
CA ASN A 72 3.73 1.98 -2.97
C ASN A 72 4.07 0.59 -2.42
N THR A 73 5.30 0.41 -1.96
CA THR A 73 5.76 -0.84 -1.35
C THR A 73 5.04 -1.08 -0.02
N GLU A 74 4.94 -0.05 0.81
CA GLU A 74 4.24 -0.11 2.09
C GLU A 74 2.73 -0.33 1.91
N LEU A 75 2.11 0.36 0.95
CA LEU A 75 0.71 0.13 0.55
C LEU A 75 0.47 -1.33 0.16
N ALA A 76 1.39 -1.96 -0.56
CA ALA A 76 1.27 -3.36 -0.93
C ALA A 76 1.36 -4.27 0.31
N LEU A 77 2.31 -4.01 1.21
CA LEU A 77 2.48 -4.76 2.46
C LEU A 77 1.23 -4.66 3.36
N VAL A 78 0.74 -3.45 3.61
CA VAL A 78 -0.45 -3.20 4.44
C VAL A 78 -1.69 -3.87 3.83
N LYS A 79 -1.87 -3.79 2.50
CA LYS A 79 -2.97 -4.49 1.80
C LYS A 79 -2.87 -6.01 1.98
N HIS A 80 -1.68 -6.57 1.84
CA HIS A 80 -1.47 -8.00 2.03
C HIS A 80 -1.71 -8.43 3.48
N ALA A 81 -1.30 -7.61 4.45
CA ALA A 81 -1.58 -7.86 5.86
C ALA A 81 -3.10 -7.90 6.15
N LEU A 82 -3.85 -6.92 5.63
CA LEU A 82 -5.31 -6.87 5.75
C LEU A 82 -6.00 -8.06 5.06
N GLN A 83 -5.53 -8.45 3.87
CA GLN A 83 -6.05 -9.64 3.18
C GLN A 83 -5.85 -10.91 4.01
N LEU A 84 -4.69 -11.06 4.66
CA LEU A 84 -4.42 -12.23 5.50
C LEU A 84 -5.31 -12.26 6.75
N TYR A 85 -5.63 -11.09 7.33
CA TYR A 85 -6.64 -11.01 8.39
C TYR A 85 -8.00 -11.52 7.91
N ASP A 86 -8.46 -11.07 6.75
CA ASP A 86 -9.73 -11.50 6.18
C ASP A 86 -9.72 -13.02 5.92
N ASP A 87 -8.65 -13.56 5.31
CA ASP A 87 -8.49 -15.00 5.06
C ASP A 87 -8.52 -15.83 6.36
N VAL A 88 -7.83 -15.39 7.42
CA VAL A 88 -7.83 -16.09 8.72
C VAL A 88 -9.21 -16.06 9.36
N ILE A 89 -9.93 -14.94 9.28
CA ILE A 89 -11.29 -14.81 9.81
C ILE A 89 -12.29 -15.69 9.03
N GLU A 90 -12.16 -15.77 7.70
CA GLU A 90 -12.99 -16.65 6.88
C GLU A 90 -12.76 -18.13 7.21
N LEU A 91 -11.50 -18.52 7.44
CA LEU A 91 -11.13 -19.90 7.79
C LEU A 91 -11.50 -20.29 9.23
N SER A 92 -11.50 -19.34 10.16
CA SER A 92 -11.85 -19.55 11.57
C SER A 92 -13.34 -19.39 11.85
N SER A 93 -14.09 -18.80 10.92
CA SER A 93 -15.55 -18.83 10.96
C SER A 93 -15.99 -20.29 10.84
N PRO A 94 -16.65 -20.88 11.86
CA PRO A 94 -17.21 -22.20 11.71
C PRO A 94 -18.23 -22.06 10.58
N ARG A 95 -17.91 -22.66 9.42
CA ARG A 95 -18.92 -23.04 8.45
C ARG A 95 -19.90 -23.85 9.29
N THR A 96 -20.99 -23.20 9.70
CA THR A 96 -22.18 -23.88 10.14
C THR A 96 -22.67 -24.57 8.89
N ASP A 97 -22.03 -25.70 8.58
CA ASP A 97 -22.57 -26.77 7.77
C ASP A 97 -23.85 -27.13 8.51
N SER A 98 -24.89 -26.39 8.15
CA SER A 98 -26.26 -26.76 8.39
C SER A 98 -26.51 -27.94 7.47
N LEU A 99 -25.86 -29.06 7.78
CA LEU A 99 -26.30 -30.39 7.44
C LEU A 99 -27.61 -30.58 8.20
N SER A 100 -28.66 -29.93 7.67
CA SER A 100 -30.04 -30.23 7.99
C SER A 100 -30.20 -31.74 7.82
N THR A 101 -30.25 -32.39 8.96
CA THR A 101 -30.65 -33.77 9.13
C THR A 101 -32.01 -33.93 8.48
N LEU A 102 -32.03 -34.48 7.26
CA LEU A 102 -33.22 -35.07 6.67
C LEU A 102 -33.44 -36.41 7.36
N ALA A 103 -34.27 -36.38 8.42
CA ALA A 103 -34.85 -37.56 9.06
C ALA A 103 -36.34 -37.64 8.69
#